data_AF-A0A3L8SUY6-F1
#
_entry.id   AF-A0A3L8SUY6-F1
#
_cell.length_a   1.000
_cell.length_b   1.000
_cell.length_c   1.000
_cell.angle_alpha   90.00
_cell.angle_beta   90.00
_cell.angle_gamma   90.00
#
_symmetry.space_group_name_H-M   'P 1'
#
loop_
_entity.id
_entity.type
_entity.pdbx_description
1 polymer ?
#
loop_
_entity_poly.entity_id
_entity_poly.type
_entity_poly.pdbx_seq_one_letter_code
_entity_poly.pdbx_strand_id
1 'polypeptide(L)'
;QCSHFALFISGYQTFSDINLSDVRGTSEERDLTFKTDVLSEKLETNEQSVLVLPRRISCENPGEIFILLKEEIDEETLEIEFITDNQQIRMQTASWNKKVKYVKAPDFPAGPVYVNVCCGGVIETTAQIEYYTALEEIEPILKKVADPIAFACQALKFSSVEKVDNVLTSLLKNKIPTYEFSPFQSEEEHCHQANNHLEEFPTLLHCAARFGLKKLAAFLLSCPEATRACKITNKYGDDPESIAKKHGHKELRKFIKEL
;
A
#
# COMPACT_ATOMS: atom_id res chain seq x y z
N GLN A 1 22.08 1.07 -18.35
CA GLN A 1 22.63 -0.05 -17.55
C GLN A 1 23.06 0.50 -16.20
N CYS A 2 22.24 0.28 -15.17
CA CYS A 2 22.66 0.25 -13.77
C CYS A 2 21.63 -0.63 -13.07
N SER A 3 22.01 -1.90 -12.97
CA SER A 3 21.22 -2.99 -12.43
C SER A 3 21.37 -3.05 -10.92
N HIS A 4 20.32 -3.56 -10.27
CA HIS A 4 20.28 -4.10 -8.91
C HIS A 4 20.20 -3.15 -7.72
N PHE A 5 18.97 -2.74 -7.40
CA PHE A 5 18.38 -2.99 -6.08
C PHE A 5 17.05 -3.73 -6.23
N ALA A 6 17.10 -4.87 -6.94
CA ALA A 6 16.08 -5.90 -6.81
C ALA A 6 16.46 -6.77 -5.62
N LEU A 7 15.92 -6.45 -4.44
CA LEU A 7 15.77 -7.45 -3.38
C LEU A 7 14.71 -8.44 -3.86
N PHE A 8 15.16 -9.44 -4.62
CA PHE A 8 14.37 -10.62 -4.94
C PHE A 8 13.88 -11.24 -3.63
N ILE A 9 12.58 -11.18 -3.39
CA ILE A 9 11.89 -12.16 -2.55
C ILE A 9 11.82 -13.45 -3.38
N SER A 10 12.95 -14.14 -3.51
CA SER A 10 12.99 -15.53 -3.97
C SER A 10 13.61 -16.36 -2.87
N GLY A 11 12.73 -16.88 -2.01
CA GLY A 11 13.10 -17.66 -0.85
C GLY A 11 11.85 -18.05 -0.09
N TYR A 12 10.99 -18.84 -0.73
CA TYR A 12 10.04 -19.67 0.00
C TYR A 12 10.84 -20.65 0.85
N GLN A 13 11.18 -20.24 2.07
CA GLN A 13 11.51 -21.15 3.15
C GLN A 13 10.50 -20.87 4.23
N THR A 14 9.65 -21.85 4.49
CA THR A 14 8.69 -21.88 5.59
C THR A 14 9.36 -21.48 6.89
N PHE A 15 9.00 -20.31 7.43
CA PHE A 15 9.24 -19.96 8.83
C PHE A 15 8.28 -20.77 9.71
N SER A 16 8.51 -22.08 9.79
CA SER A 16 8.00 -22.92 10.86
C SER A 16 9.16 -23.13 11.82
N ASP A 17 9.14 -22.37 12.92
CA ASP A 17 9.65 -22.75 14.25
C ASP A 17 9.92 -21.48 15.08
N ILE A 18 8.85 -20.79 15.44
CA ILE A 18 8.87 -19.90 16.61
C ILE A 18 7.81 -20.45 17.57
N ASN A 19 8.30 -21.15 18.60
CA ASN A 19 7.52 -21.70 19.69
C ASN A 19 6.70 -20.60 20.36
N LEU A 20 5.37 -20.71 20.26
CA LEU A 20 4.39 -19.91 20.98
C LEU A 20 4.02 -20.67 22.26
N SER A 21 4.61 -20.30 23.39
CA SER A 21 4.11 -20.72 24.71
C SER A 21 3.30 -19.59 25.34
N ASP A 22 1.99 -19.85 25.37
CA ASP A 22 0.93 -19.49 26.31
C ASP A 22 0.83 -18.09 26.96
N VAL A 23 -0.35 -17.51 26.78
CA VAL A 23 -0.82 -16.23 27.34
C VAL A 23 -1.81 -16.53 28.47
N ARG A 24 -1.62 -15.89 29.63
CA ARG A 24 -2.69 -15.67 30.62
C ARG A 24 -2.67 -14.20 31.06
N GLY A 25 -3.81 -13.53 30.93
CA GLY A 25 -4.06 -12.16 31.43
C GLY A 25 -5.07 -11.43 30.53
N THR A 26 -6.37 -11.69 30.72
CA THR A 26 -7.37 -10.79 31.34
C THR A 26 -7.77 -9.59 30.46
N SER A 27 -8.99 -9.72 29.92
CA SER A 27 -9.78 -8.73 29.21
C SER A 27 -10.18 -7.56 30.11
N GLU A 28 -9.98 -6.33 29.65
CA GLU A 28 -10.76 -5.17 30.07
C GLU A 28 -11.26 -4.45 28.82
N GLU A 29 -12.57 -4.53 28.60
CA GLU A 29 -13.31 -3.75 27.61
C GLU A 29 -13.21 -2.25 27.94
N ARG A 30 -12.85 -1.44 26.94
CA ARG A 30 -13.18 -0.01 26.93
C ARG A 30 -13.81 0.35 25.60
N ASP A 31 -15.10 0.65 25.67
CA ASP A 31 -15.90 1.30 24.64
C ASP A 31 -15.20 2.57 24.15
N LEU A 32 -14.85 2.59 22.87
CA LEU A 32 -14.50 3.80 22.14
C LEU A 32 -15.48 3.96 21.00
N THR A 33 -16.51 4.75 21.27
CA THR A 33 -17.49 5.23 20.31
C THR A 33 -16.77 6.08 19.26
N PHE A 34 -16.49 5.51 18.10
CA PHE A 34 -15.98 6.26 16.96
C PHE A 34 -17.11 7.11 16.41
N LYS A 35 -17.04 8.43 16.65
CA LYS A 35 -17.82 9.41 15.89
C LYS A 35 -17.35 9.35 14.44
N THR A 36 -18.21 8.82 13.58
CA THR A 36 -18.07 8.90 12.13
C THR A 36 -18.22 10.36 11.73
N ASP A 37 -17.10 11.05 11.49
CA ASP A 37 -17.12 12.33 10.79
C ASP A 37 -17.50 12.04 9.33
N VAL A 38 -18.77 12.29 9.05
CA VAL A 38 -19.38 12.28 7.73
C VAL A 38 -18.76 13.43 6.94
N LEU A 39 -17.71 13.14 6.19
CA LEU A 39 -17.30 13.97 5.05
C LEU A 39 -18.31 13.74 3.92
N SER A 40 -19.44 14.44 4.02
CA SER A 40 -20.37 14.64 2.92
C SER A 40 -19.70 15.57 1.92
N GLU A 41 -18.82 15.01 1.08
CA GLU A 41 -18.46 15.65 -0.18
C GLU A 41 -19.67 15.57 -1.10
N LYS A 42 -20.29 16.74 -1.23
CA LYS A 42 -21.42 17.06 -2.09
C LYS A 42 -21.00 16.83 -3.55
N LEU A 43 -21.12 15.59 -4.02
CA LEU A 43 -21.02 15.28 -5.44
C LEU A 43 -22.32 15.70 -6.13
N GLU A 44 -22.16 16.63 -7.07
CA GLU A 44 -23.17 17.08 -8.01
C GLU A 44 -23.92 15.87 -8.58
N THR A 45 -25.20 15.76 -8.26
CA THR A 45 -26.12 14.78 -8.83
C THR A 45 -26.29 15.09 -10.32
N ASN A 46 -25.35 14.60 -11.13
CA ASN A 46 -25.70 14.16 -12.47
C ASN A 46 -26.70 13.03 -12.23
N GLU A 47 -27.99 13.29 -12.42
CA GLU A 47 -29.05 12.30 -12.20
C GLU A 47 -28.91 11.18 -13.25
N GLN A 48 -27.93 10.30 -13.06
CA GLN A 48 -27.81 9.09 -13.84
C GLN A 48 -29.09 8.27 -13.61
N SER A 49 -29.86 8.06 -14.67
CA SER A 49 -31.09 7.24 -14.64
C SER A 49 -30.80 5.76 -14.35
N VAL A 50 -29.52 5.39 -14.22
CA VAL A 50 -29.03 4.05 -13.92
C VAL A 50 -27.89 4.09 -12.89
N LEU A 51 -27.90 3.13 -11.98
CA LEU A 51 -26.80 2.82 -11.08
C LEU A 51 -26.32 1.40 -11.34
N VAL A 52 -25.02 1.24 -11.60
CA VAL A 52 -24.40 -0.06 -11.85
C VAL A 52 -23.51 -0.45 -10.66
N LEU A 53 -23.71 -1.65 -10.13
CA LEU A 53 -22.99 -2.20 -8.97
C LEU A 53 -22.45 -3.60 -9.27
N PRO A 54 -21.22 -3.94 -8.82
CA PRO A 54 -20.26 -3.03 -8.18
C PRO A 54 -19.66 -2.05 -9.21
N ARG A 55 -19.16 -0.89 -8.74
CA ARG A 55 -18.50 0.10 -9.62
C ARG A 55 -17.10 -0.33 -10.07
N ARG A 56 -16.49 -1.26 -9.33
CA ARG A 56 -15.17 -1.83 -9.61
C ARG A 56 -15.27 -3.35 -9.63
N ILE A 57 -14.68 -3.98 -10.63
CA ILE A 57 -14.77 -5.42 -10.88
C ILE A 57 -13.35 -6.02 -10.98
N SER A 58 -13.09 -7.12 -10.27
CA SER A 58 -11.80 -7.82 -10.38
C SER A 58 -11.73 -8.60 -11.69
N CYS A 59 -10.63 -8.48 -12.42
CA CYS A 59 -10.36 -9.28 -13.62
C CYS A 59 -10.27 -10.78 -13.31
N GLU A 60 -9.83 -11.15 -12.11
CA GLU A 60 -9.62 -12.55 -11.70
C GLU A 60 -10.92 -13.23 -11.22
N ASN A 61 -11.85 -12.46 -10.66
CA ASN A 61 -13.15 -12.96 -10.21
C ASN A 61 -14.25 -11.91 -10.42
N PRO A 62 -14.78 -11.77 -11.64
CA PRO A 62 -15.60 -10.64 -12.02
C PRO A 62 -17.04 -10.70 -11.48
N GLY A 63 -17.54 -11.88 -11.10
CA GLY A 63 -18.80 -12.02 -10.37
C GLY A 63 -20.05 -11.61 -11.15
N GLU A 64 -20.92 -10.82 -10.53
CA GLU A 64 -22.21 -10.36 -11.07
C GLU A 64 -22.31 -8.84 -11.04
N ILE A 65 -22.97 -8.29 -12.06
CA ILE A 65 -23.25 -6.87 -12.21
C ILE A 65 -24.75 -6.67 -12.07
N PHE A 66 -25.13 -5.73 -11.20
CA PHE A 66 -26.50 -5.29 -10.95
C PHE A 66 -26.71 -3.91 -11.55
N ILE A 67 -27.84 -3.75 -12.24
CA ILE A 67 -28.20 -2.55 -12.99
C ILE A 67 -29.53 -2.08 -12.44
N LEU A 68 -29.49 -0.98 -11.71
CA LEU A 68 -30.62 -0.39 -11.01
C LEU A 68 -31.13 0.80 -11.82
N LEU A 69 -32.36 0.70 -12.32
CA LEU A 69 -32.98 1.71 -13.16
C LEU A 69 -33.93 2.59 -12.33
N LYS A 70 -33.91 3.90 -12.58
CA LYS A 70 -34.80 4.86 -11.91
C LYS A 70 -36.27 4.59 -12.30
N GLU A 71 -36.48 4.32 -13.58
CA GLU A 71 -37.78 4.04 -14.21
C GLU A 71 -37.86 2.60 -14.72
N GLU A 72 -39.07 2.06 -14.83
CA GLU A 72 -39.28 0.71 -15.38
C GLU A 72 -39.16 0.77 -16.91
N ILE A 73 -38.39 -0.14 -17.49
CA ILE A 73 -38.16 -0.26 -18.94
C ILE A 73 -38.78 -1.57 -19.42
N ASP A 74 -39.22 -1.62 -20.68
CA ASP A 74 -39.73 -2.83 -21.32
C ASP A 74 -38.69 -3.97 -21.28
N GLU A 75 -39.11 -5.13 -20.76
CA GLU A 75 -38.20 -6.25 -20.49
C GLU A 75 -37.91 -7.09 -21.74
N GLU A 76 -38.82 -7.10 -22.72
CA GLU A 76 -38.74 -8.03 -23.86
C GLU A 76 -37.59 -7.71 -24.82
N THR A 77 -37.13 -6.46 -24.85
CA THR A 77 -36.07 -5.99 -25.75
C THR A 77 -34.88 -5.36 -25.03
N LEU A 78 -34.76 -5.58 -23.72
CA LEU A 78 -33.69 -5.00 -22.91
C LEU A 78 -32.38 -5.77 -23.08
N GLU A 79 -31.38 -5.08 -23.60
CA GLU A 79 -30.02 -5.59 -23.75
C GLU A 79 -29.03 -4.68 -23.03
N ILE A 80 -27.96 -5.28 -22.51
CA ILE A 80 -26.86 -4.53 -21.91
C ILE A 80 -25.65 -4.68 -22.80
N GLU A 81 -25.06 -3.54 -23.13
CA GLU A 81 -23.89 -3.47 -23.96
C GLU A 81 -22.72 -2.92 -23.15
N PHE A 82 -21.64 -3.70 -23.11
CA PHE A 82 -20.38 -3.35 -22.49
C PHE A 82 -19.40 -2.90 -23.58
N ILE A 83 -18.84 -1.70 -23.45
CA ILE A 83 -17.93 -1.12 -24.43
C ILE A 83 -16.61 -0.72 -23.78
N THR A 84 -15.53 -1.10 -24.43
CA THR A 84 -14.17 -0.57 -24.25
C THR A 84 -13.63 -0.11 -25.60
N ASP A 85 -12.45 0.50 -25.62
CA ASP A 85 -11.81 0.96 -26.87
C ASP A 85 -11.58 -0.18 -27.88
N ASN A 86 -11.45 -1.42 -27.41
CA ASN A 86 -11.04 -2.57 -28.22
C ASN A 86 -12.11 -3.67 -28.32
N GLN A 87 -13.16 -3.62 -27.51
CA GLN A 87 -14.11 -4.72 -27.38
C GLN A 87 -15.51 -4.23 -27.02
N GLN A 88 -16.50 -4.87 -27.63
CA GLN A 88 -17.92 -4.62 -27.42
C GLN A 88 -18.65 -5.94 -27.21
N ILE A 89 -19.39 -6.07 -26.12
CA ILE A 89 -20.12 -7.30 -25.75
C ILE A 89 -21.56 -6.92 -25.44
N ARG A 90 -22.52 -7.60 -26.08
CA ARG A 90 -23.95 -7.48 -25.78
C ARG A 90 -24.45 -8.71 -25.05
N MET A 91 -25.26 -8.50 -24.02
CA MET A 91 -25.78 -9.57 -23.19
C MET A 91 -27.25 -9.32 -22.87
N GLN A 92 -28.04 -10.39 -22.85
CA GLN A 92 -29.37 -10.36 -22.27
C GLN A 92 -29.28 -10.35 -20.74
N THR A 93 -30.20 -9.63 -20.11
CA THR A 93 -30.25 -9.55 -18.65
C THR A 93 -31.23 -10.53 -18.05
N ALA A 94 -30.95 -10.94 -16.82
CA ALA A 94 -31.95 -11.53 -15.96
C ALA A 94 -32.59 -10.45 -15.07
N SER A 95 -33.90 -10.54 -14.87
CA SER A 95 -34.63 -9.68 -13.95
C SER A 95 -34.49 -10.21 -12.53
N TRP A 96 -34.00 -9.39 -11.60
CA TRP A 96 -34.19 -9.64 -10.17
C TRP A 96 -35.58 -9.14 -9.75
N ASN A 97 -35.92 -7.93 -10.19
CA ASN A 97 -37.25 -7.34 -10.09
C ASN A 97 -37.44 -6.32 -11.23
N LYS A 98 -38.55 -5.57 -11.19
CA LYS A 98 -38.90 -4.59 -12.24
C LYS A 98 -37.86 -3.49 -12.47
N LYS A 99 -37.11 -3.11 -11.43
CA LYS A 99 -36.13 -2.01 -11.48
C LYS A 99 -34.67 -2.48 -11.40
N VAL A 100 -34.45 -3.75 -11.08
CA VAL A 100 -33.10 -4.30 -10.88
C VAL A 100 -32.91 -5.47 -11.83
N LYS A 101 -31.96 -5.30 -12.73
CA LYS A 101 -31.48 -6.33 -13.65
C LYS A 101 -30.09 -6.79 -13.20
N TYR A 102 -29.71 -7.98 -13.60
CA TYR A 102 -28.36 -8.47 -13.35
C TYR A 102 -27.84 -9.33 -14.50
N VAL A 103 -26.52 -9.34 -14.63
CA VAL A 103 -25.77 -10.13 -15.61
C VAL A 103 -24.51 -10.68 -14.96
N LYS A 104 -24.03 -11.81 -15.47
CA LYS A 104 -22.66 -12.25 -15.17
C LYS A 104 -21.70 -11.24 -15.77
N ALA A 105 -20.74 -10.79 -14.98
CA ALA A 105 -19.75 -9.83 -15.42
C ALA A 105 -18.92 -10.47 -16.56
N PRO A 106 -18.87 -9.86 -17.75
CA PRO A 106 -18.03 -10.35 -18.84
C PRO A 106 -16.55 -10.17 -18.52
N ASP A 107 -15.70 -10.96 -19.16
CA ASP A 107 -14.25 -10.84 -18.99
C ASP A 107 -13.72 -9.65 -19.81
N PHE A 108 -13.19 -8.64 -19.11
CA PHE A 108 -12.50 -7.49 -19.69
C PHE A 108 -11.12 -7.31 -19.05
N PRO A 109 -10.13 -6.77 -19.80
CA PRO A 109 -8.87 -6.34 -19.21
C PRO A 109 -9.10 -5.16 -18.25
N ALA A 110 -8.13 -4.90 -17.38
CA ALA A 110 -8.20 -3.76 -16.47
C ALA A 110 -8.33 -2.43 -17.23
N GLY A 111 -9.17 -1.55 -16.72
CA GLY A 111 -9.51 -0.28 -17.34
C GLY A 111 -11.01 0.07 -17.28
N PRO A 112 -11.39 1.23 -17.82
CA PRO A 112 -12.78 1.68 -17.85
C PRO A 112 -13.61 0.87 -18.85
N VAL A 113 -14.84 0.52 -18.44
CA VAL A 113 -15.85 -0.10 -19.30
C VAL A 113 -17.13 0.70 -19.21
N TYR A 114 -17.69 1.08 -20.35
CA TYR A 114 -19.00 1.72 -20.43
C TYR A 114 -20.09 0.65 -20.48
N VAL A 115 -21.14 0.85 -19.69
CA VAL A 115 -22.30 -0.02 -19.60
C VAL A 115 -23.50 0.75 -20.14
N ASN A 116 -23.94 0.39 -21.34
CA ASN A 116 -25.12 0.96 -21.97
C ASN A 116 -26.32 0.06 -21.71
N VAL A 117 -27.42 0.66 -21.30
CA VAL A 117 -28.72 0.02 -21.22
C VAL A 117 -29.47 0.33 -22.51
N CYS A 118 -29.77 -0.69 -23.30
CA CYS A 118 -30.39 -0.55 -24.60
C CYS A 118 -31.80 -1.17 -24.61
N CYS A 119 -32.78 -0.47 -25.19
CA CYS A 119 -34.12 -0.98 -25.42
C CYS A 119 -34.46 -0.84 -26.91
N GLY A 120 -34.81 -1.94 -27.58
CA GLY A 120 -35.11 -1.91 -29.02
C GLY A 120 -33.96 -1.39 -29.91
N GLY A 121 -32.71 -1.51 -29.45
CA GLY A 121 -31.52 -1.02 -30.15
C GLY A 121 -31.15 0.45 -29.90
N VAL A 122 -31.90 1.17 -29.06
CA VAL A 122 -31.59 2.55 -28.66
C VAL A 122 -30.96 2.55 -27.27
N ILE A 123 -29.89 3.34 -27.07
CA ILE A 123 -29.26 3.52 -25.76
C ILE A 123 -30.13 4.47 -24.93
N GLU A 124 -30.72 3.94 -23.86
CA GLU A 124 -31.55 4.70 -22.92
C GLU A 124 -30.69 5.45 -21.89
N THR A 125 -29.64 4.79 -21.41
CA THR A 125 -28.77 5.34 -20.37
C THR A 125 -27.42 4.63 -20.35
N THR A 126 -26.40 5.33 -19.88
CA THR A 126 -25.02 4.85 -19.82
C THR A 126 -24.46 5.06 -18.42
N ALA A 127 -23.75 4.06 -17.93
CA ALA A 127 -22.90 4.14 -16.76
C ALA A 127 -21.47 3.74 -17.09
N GLN A 128 -20.55 3.99 -16.17
CA GLN A 128 -19.17 3.57 -16.28
C GLN A 128 -18.80 2.72 -15.06
N ILE A 129 -18.09 1.63 -15.32
CA ILE A 129 -17.46 0.77 -14.32
C ILE A 129 -15.98 0.63 -14.63
N GLU A 130 -15.20 0.12 -13.69
CA GLU A 130 -13.76 -0.07 -13.83
C GLU A 130 -13.39 -1.53 -13.53
N TYR A 131 -12.68 -2.18 -14.45
CA TYR A 131 -12.03 -3.46 -14.19
C TYR A 131 -10.63 -3.21 -13.62
N TYR A 132 -10.22 -3.99 -12.63
CA TYR A 132 -8.92 -3.86 -11.99
C TYR A 132 -8.28 -5.24 -11.77
N THR A 133 -6.96 -5.27 -11.78
CA THR A 133 -6.16 -6.43 -11.35
C THR A 133 -5.89 -6.39 -9.86
N ALA A 134 -5.58 -7.54 -9.26
CA ALA A 134 -5.20 -7.62 -7.85
C ALA A 134 -4.02 -6.67 -7.48
N LEU A 135 -3.10 -6.41 -8.41
CA LEU A 135 -1.97 -5.51 -8.18
C LEU A 135 -2.40 -4.04 -8.12
N GLU A 136 -3.29 -3.60 -9.01
CA GLU A 136 -3.85 -2.24 -9.03
C GLU A 136 -4.76 -1.96 -7.82
N GLU A 137 -5.26 -3.00 -7.16
CA GLU A 137 -5.95 -2.86 -5.87
C GLU A 137 -4.98 -2.59 -4.73
N ILE A 138 -3.82 -3.26 -4.73
CA ILE A 138 -2.81 -3.17 -3.65
C ILE A 138 -2.01 -1.87 -3.74
N GLU A 139 -1.65 -1.40 -4.93
CA GLU A 139 -0.85 -0.19 -5.13
C GLU A 139 -1.41 1.07 -4.41
N PRO A 140 -2.69 1.46 -4.57
CA PRO A 140 -3.23 2.63 -3.88
C PRO A 140 -3.29 2.42 -2.36
N ILE A 141 -3.46 1.18 -1.89
CA ILE A 141 -3.41 0.86 -0.46
C ILE A 141 -2.00 1.12 0.05
N LEU A 142 -0.96 0.60 -0.62
CA LEU A 142 0.44 0.81 -0.25
C LEU A 142 0.85 2.29 -0.33
N LYS A 143 0.37 3.04 -1.35
CA LYS A 143 0.58 4.48 -1.45
C LYS A 143 -0.06 5.26 -0.30
N LYS A 144 -1.17 4.77 0.26
CA LYS A 144 -1.86 5.36 1.41
C LYS A 144 -1.28 4.93 2.75
N VAL A 145 -0.41 3.91 2.81
CA VAL A 145 0.26 3.52 4.04
C VAL A 145 1.21 4.64 4.46
N ALA A 146 0.80 5.41 5.47
CA ALA A 146 1.59 6.52 6.00
C ALA A 146 2.79 6.05 6.86
N ASP A 147 2.71 4.85 7.44
CA ASP A 147 3.77 4.27 8.28
C ASP A 147 4.12 2.83 7.84
N PRO A 148 5.25 2.66 7.13
CA PRO A 148 5.78 1.36 6.72
C PRO A 148 5.98 0.37 7.88
N ILE A 149 6.30 0.85 9.08
CA ILE A 149 6.48 -0.03 10.25
C ILE A 149 5.13 -0.51 10.79
N ALA A 150 4.12 0.37 10.83
CA ALA A 150 2.76 -0.04 11.20
C ALA A 150 2.22 -1.08 10.22
N PHE A 151 2.46 -0.90 8.92
CA PHE A 151 2.12 -1.89 7.90
C PHE A 151 2.87 -3.20 8.09
N ALA A 152 4.19 -3.17 8.32
CA ALA A 152 4.96 -4.38 8.59
C ALA A 152 4.44 -5.12 9.83
N CYS A 153 4.09 -4.41 10.90
CA CYS A 153 3.47 -4.99 12.09
C CYS A 153 2.17 -5.72 11.75
N GLN A 154 1.30 -5.11 10.94
CA GLN A 154 0.03 -5.72 10.53
C GLN A 154 0.24 -6.93 9.62
N ALA A 155 1.05 -6.78 8.57
CA ALA A 155 1.29 -7.81 7.56
C ALA A 155 1.99 -9.05 8.15
N LEU A 156 2.95 -8.84 9.06
CA LEU A 156 3.75 -9.90 9.68
C LEU A 156 3.21 -10.34 11.05
N LYS A 157 2.08 -9.77 11.49
CA LYS A 157 1.45 -10.05 12.79
C LYS A 157 2.38 -9.81 13.98
N PHE A 158 3.24 -8.80 13.88
CA PHE A 158 4.07 -8.39 15.01
C PHE A 158 3.26 -7.55 15.99
N SER A 159 3.43 -7.85 17.28
CA SER A 159 2.71 -7.16 18.36
C SER A 159 3.28 -5.78 18.70
N SER A 160 4.45 -5.41 18.18
CA SER A 160 5.10 -4.13 18.49
C SER A 160 6.18 -3.75 17.48
N VAL A 161 6.45 -2.45 17.39
CA VAL A 161 7.61 -1.88 16.66
C VAL A 161 8.92 -2.50 17.12
N GLU A 162 9.04 -2.83 18.41
CA GLU A 162 10.24 -3.46 18.96
C GLU A 162 10.51 -4.85 18.33
N LYS A 163 9.47 -5.62 18.01
CA LYS A 163 9.67 -6.91 17.31
C LYS A 163 10.21 -6.71 15.91
N VAL A 164 9.69 -5.71 15.17
CA VAL A 164 10.24 -5.33 13.86
C VAL A 164 11.71 -4.92 14.00
N ASP A 165 12.01 -4.05 14.95
CA ASP A 165 13.36 -3.56 15.24
C ASP A 165 14.34 -4.72 15.56
N ASN A 166 13.91 -5.69 16.38
CA ASN A 166 14.69 -6.90 16.70
C ASN A 166 15.00 -7.73 15.45
N VAL A 167 14.00 -7.97 14.59
CA VAL A 167 14.14 -8.79 13.38
C VAL A 167 15.08 -8.08 12.40
N LEU A 168 14.86 -6.79 12.12
CA LEU A 168 15.71 -6.00 11.24
C LEU A 168 17.15 -5.96 11.76
N THR A 169 17.35 -5.74 13.06
CA THR A 169 18.67 -5.74 13.69
C THR A 169 19.36 -7.09 13.55
N SER A 170 18.64 -8.20 13.79
CA SER A 170 19.19 -9.56 13.69
C SER A 170 19.57 -9.91 12.26
N LEU A 171 18.71 -9.58 11.29
CA LEU A 171 18.99 -9.78 9.87
C LEU A 171 20.24 -9.02 9.44
N LEU A 172 20.37 -7.76 9.84
CA LEU A 172 21.54 -6.96 9.49
C LEU A 172 22.81 -7.50 10.17
N LYS A 173 22.74 -7.84 11.46
CA LYS A 173 23.84 -8.48 12.21
C LYS A 173 24.32 -9.78 11.58
N ASN A 174 23.42 -10.58 11.01
CA ASN A 174 23.78 -11.83 10.35
C ASN A 174 24.39 -11.63 8.95
N LYS A 175 24.15 -10.47 8.32
CA LYS A 175 24.68 -10.14 6.98
C LYS A 175 26.00 -9.39 7.02
N ILE A 176 26.25 -8.61 8.07
CA ILE A 176 27.49 -7.82 8.27
C ILE A 176 28.76 -8.60 8.69
N PRO A 177 28.76 -9.85 9.25
CA PRO A 177 30.01 -10.48 9.69
C PRO A 177 30.97 -10.82 8.54
N THR A 178 30.52 -10.69 7.28
CA THR A 178 31.31 -10.98 6.08
C THR A 178 31.94 -9.73 5.46
N TYR A 179 31.55 -8.53 5.90
CA TYR A 179 32.15 -7.28 5.45
C TYR A 179 33.13 -6.82 6.52
N GLU A 180 34.38 -7.30 6.45
CA GLU A 180 35.48 -6.49 6.97
C GLU A 180 35.33 -5.14 6.28
N PHE A 181 34.98 -4.10 7.05
CA PHE A 181 34.99 -2.72 6.58
C PHE A 181 36.43 -2.38 6.22
N SER A 182 36.87 -2.80 5.03
CA SER A 182 38.13 -2.38 4.47
C SER A 182 38.03 -0.86 4.33
N PRO A 183 38.96 -0.09 4.89
CA PRO A 183 38.97 1.34 4.66
C PRO A 183 39.24 1.52 3.18
N PHE A 184 38.19 1.75 2.39
CA PHE A 184 38.32 2.12 0.99
C PHE A 184 39.00 3.49 0.96
N GLN A 185 40.34 3.47 0.89
CA GLN A 185 41.09 4.54 0.28
C GLN A 185 40.83 4.44 -1.22
N SER A 186 39.80 5.12 -1.71
CA SER A 186 39.73 5.45 -3.13
C SER A 186 39.25 6.88 -3.27
N GLU A 187 40.02 7.66 -4.01
CA GLU A 187 39.87 9.08 -4.30
C GLU A 187 38.66 9.38 -5.22
N GLU A 188 37.58 8.61 -5.08
CA GLU A 188 36.33 8.66 -5.87
C GLU A 188 35.14 9.18 -5.05
N GLU A 189 35.39 9.89 -3.94
CA GLU A 189 34.35 10.37 -3.02
C GLU A 189 33.46 11.50 -3.57
N HIS A 190 33.77 12.05 -4.75
CA HIS A 190 33.01 13.18 -5.32
C HIS A 190 31.73 12.81 -6.08
N CYS A 191 31.51 11.54 -6.46
CA CYS A 191 30.32 11.17 -7.24
C CYS A 191 29.15 10.63 -6.39
N HIS A 192 29.42 9.99 -5.24
CA HIS A 192 28.36 9.36 -4.42
C HIS A 192 27.74 10.31 -3.39
N GLN A 193 28.47 11.32 -2.92
CA GLN A 193 27.96 12.27 -1.94
C GLN A 193 26.97 13.27 -2.55
N ALA A 194 27.11 13.58 -3.84
CA ALA A 194 26.26 14.53 -4.55
C ALA A 194 24.80 14.05 -4.72
N ASN A 195 24.55 12.73 -4.80
CA ASN A 195 23.21 12.17 -5.03
C ASN A 195 22.46 11.80 -3.74
N ASN A 196 23.16 11.48 -2.64
CA ASN A 196 22.51 11.09 -1.38
C ASN A 196 21.66 12.23 -0.79
N HIS A 197 22.01 13.48 -1.06
CA HIS A 197 21.22 14.64 -0.64
C HIS A 197 19.86 14.74 -1.33
N LEU A 198 19.52 13.90 -2.31
CA LEU A 198 18.22 13.90 -2.98
C LEU A 198 17.23 12.89 -2.39
N GLU A 199 17.69 11.99 -1.52
CA GLU A 199 16.85 10.96 -0.91
C GLU A 199 16.23 11.43 0.42
N GLU A 200 15.07 10.86 0.77
CA GLU A 200 14.42 11.09 2.07
C GLU A 200 15.18 10.41 3.21
N PHE A 201 15.73 9.23 2.94
CA PHE A 201 16.48 8.42 3.89
C PHE A 201 17.82 7.96 3.28
N PRO A 202 18.82 8.84 3.17
CA PRO A 202 20.10 8.51 2.53
C PRO A 202 20.91 7.44 3.26
N THR A 203 20.59 7.14 4.51
CA THR A 203 21.23 6.05 5.27
C THR A 203 20.20 5.28 6.09
N LEU A 204 20.52 4.02 6.43
CA LEU A 204 19.70 3.22 7.35
C LEU A 204 19.53 3.88 8.73
N LEU A 205 20.47 4.75 9.13
CA LEU A 205 20.36 5.51 10.37
C LEU A 205 19.27 6.59 10.28
N HIS A 206 19.04 7.20 9.11
CA HIS A 206 17.90 8.09 8.88
C HIS A 206 16.58 7.32 8.99
N CYS A 207 16.50 6.11 8.43
CA CYS A 207 15.33 5.23 8.58
C CYS A 207 15.09 4.89 10.06
N ALA A 208 16.12 4.45 10.78
CA ALA A 208 16.01 4.09 12.18
C ALA A 208 15.56 5.28 13.04
N ALA A 209 16.09 6.48 12.77
CA ALA A 209 15.69 7.72 13.41
C ALA A 209 14.23 8.12 13.11
N ARG A 210 13.78 7.96 11.87
CA ARG A 210 12.40 8.29 11.45
C ARG A 210 11.35 7.44 12.16
N PHE A 211 11.63 6.14 12.26
CA PHE A 211 10.66 5.15 12.73
C PHE A 211 10.89 4.68 14.18
N GLY A 212 11.91 5.21 14.86
CA GLY A 212 12.17 4.91 16.27
C GLY A 212 12.74 3.50 16.50
N LEU A 213 13.49 2.96 15.55
CA LEU A 213 14.12 1.64 15.62
C LEU A 213 15.41 1.70 16.45
N LYS A 214 15.26 1.65 17.78
CA LYS A 214 16.34 1.91 18.75
C LYS A 214 17.47 0.87 18.67
N LYS A 215 17.16 -0.42 18.56
CA LYS A 215 18.16 -1.49 18.53
C LYS A 215 18.92 -1.50 17.22
N LEU A 216 18.23 -1.23 16.12
CA LEU A 216 18.86 -1.07 14.81
C LEU A 216 19.79 0.13 14.82
N ALA A 217 19.35 1.28 15.33
CA ALA A 217 20.20 2.46 15.48
C ALA A 217 21.43 2.16 16.36
N ALA A 218 21.28 1.49 17.50
CA ALA A 218 22.40 1.10 18.36
C ALA A 218 23.41 0.22 17.65
N PHE A 219 22.94 -0.71 16.83
CA PHE A 219 23.84 -1.53 16.03
C PHE A 219 24.55 -0.71 14.94
N LEU A 220 23.84 0.12 14.19
CA LEU A 220 24.43 0.99 13.16
C LEU A 220 25.45 1.98 13.74
N LEU A 221 25.21 2.47 14.95
CA LEU A 221 26.10 3.39 15.66
C LEU A 221 27.36 2.71 16.22
N SER A 222 27.37 1.38 16.31
CA SER A 222 28.58 0.61 16.67
C SER A 222 29.52 0.37 15.49
N CYS A 223 29.10 0.70 14.26
CA CYS A 223 29.92 0.54 13.06
C CYS A 223 30.99 1.65 12.96
N PRO A 224 32.17 1.39 12.36
CA PRO A 224 33.27 2.36 12.26
C PRO A 224 32.88 3.71 11.59
N GLU A 225 31.97 3.68 10.61
CA GLU A 225 31.52 4.85 9.85
C GLU A 225 30.34 5.59 10.49
N ALA A 226 29.91 5.21 11.69
CA ALA A 226 28.75 5.79 12.38
C ALA A 226 28.85 7.32 12.50
N THR A 227 30.02 7.85 12.89
CA THR A 227 30.24 9.30 13.04
C THR A 227 30.05 10.06 11.72
N ARG A 228 30.39 9.44 10.58
CA ARG A 228 30.12 10.01 9.26
C ARG A 228 28.62 9.96 8.94
N ALA A 229 27.97 8.83 9.19
CA ALA A 229 26.55 8.64 8.95
C ALA A 229 25.66 9.61 9.75
N CYS A 230 26.07 9.99 10.97
CA CYS A 230 25.39 10.99 11.80
C CYS A 230 25.42 12.41 11.22
N LYS A 231 26.38 12.72 10.34
CA LYS A 231 26.55 14.06 9.74
C LYS A 231 25.93 14.20 8.36
N ILE A 232 25.50 13.10 7.75
CA ILE A 232 24.82 13.12 6.45
C ILE A 232 23.44 13.73 6.64
N THR A 233 23.05 14.64 5.75
CA THR A 233 21.73 15.26 5.73
C THR A 233 20.92 14.79 4.53
N ASN A 234 19.62 14.58 4.72
CA ASN A 234 18.69 14.23 3.64
C ASN A 234 18.30 15.44 2.75
N LYS A 235 17.38 15.23 1.80
CA LYS A 235 16.84 16.30 0.91
C LYS A 235 16.18 17.50 1.62
N TYR A 236 15.85 17.35 2.89
CA TYR A 236 15.27 18.42 3.71
C TYR A 236 16.32 19.11 4.59
N GLY A 237 17.59 18.72 4.49
CA GLY A 237 18.67 19.22 5.34
C GLY A 237 18.66 18.61 6.75
N ASP A 238 17.90 17.54 6.98
CA ASP A 238 17.82 16.89 8.28
C ASP A 238 18.84 15.75 8.40
N ASP A 239 19.64 15.79 9.46
CA ASP A 239 20.47 14.68 9.94
C ASP A 239 19.65 13.67 10.79
N PRO A 240 20.18 12.49 11.13
CA PRO A 240 19.48 11.51 11.96
C PRO A 240 19.05 12.00 13.36
N GLU A 241 19.82 12.85 14.04
CA GLU A 241 19.40 13.44 15.33
C GLU A 241 18.16 14.31 15.12
N SER A 242 18.22 15.20 14.12
CA SER A 242 17.15 16.12 13.74
C SER A 242 15.87 15.36 13.36
N ILE A 243 15.98 14.28 12.60
CA ILE A 243 14.85 13.40 12.26
C ILE A 243 14.25 12.76 13.51
N ALA A 244 15.07 12.17 14.38
CA ALA A 244 14.60 11.54 15.62
C ALA A 244 13.87 12.55 16.50
N LYS A 245 14.36 13.80 16.56
CA LYS A 245 13.70 14.90 17.26
C LYS A 245 12.32 15.24 16.67
N LYS A 246 12.25 15.45 15.34
CA LYS A 246 11.00 15.81 14.64
C LYS A 246 9.90 14.76 14.83
N HIS A 247 10.27 13.49 14.94
CA HIS A 247 9.34 12.37 15.10
C HIS A 247 9.11 11.94 16.56
N GLY A 248 9.60 12.72 17.53
CA GLY A 248 9.30 12.51 18.95
C GLY A 248 10.12 11.40 19.64
N HIS A 249 11.12 10.84 18.98
CA HIS A 249 11.96 9.75 19.51
C HIS A 249 13.05 10.27 20.45
N LYS A 250 12.65 10.82 21.60
CA LYS A 250 13.54 11.54 22.55
C LYS A 250 14.77 10.73 23.00
N GLU A 251 14.57 9.46 23.34
CA GLU A 251 15.65 8.60 23.82
C GLU A 251 16.62 8.22 22.69
N LEU A 252 16.10 7.94 21.49
CA LEU A 252 16.93 7.67 20.32
C LEU A 252 17.75 8.90 19.91
N ARG A 253 17.15 10.10 19.99
CA ARG A 253 17.83 11.35 19.72
C ARG A 253 19.03 11.56 20.65
N LYS A 254 18.87 11.39 21.97
CA LYS A 254 19.97 11.52 22.93
C LYS A 254 21.10 10.55 22.58
N PHE A 255 20.71 9.31 22.30
CA PHE A 255 21.63 8.24 21.98
C PHE A 255 22.43 8.48 20.68
N ILE A 256 21.83 9.10 19.66
CA ILE A 256 22.55 9.54 18.45
C ILE A 256 23.49 10.71 18.75
N LYS A 257 23.07 11.65 19.61
CA LYS A 257 23.83 12.87 19.94
C LYS A 257 25.08 12.59 20.79
N GLU A 258 25.09 11.52 21.56
CA GLU A 258 26.17 11.18 22.51
C GLU A 258 27.41 10.53 21.85
N LEU A 259 27.44 10.44 20.51
CA LEU A 259 28.57 9.96 19.69
C LEU A 259 29.27 11.10 18.95
#